data_AF-A0AAP2HNK5-F1
#
_entry.id   AF-A0AAP2HNK5-F1
#
_cell.length_a   1.000
_cell.length_b   1.000
_cell.length_c   1.000
_cell.angle_alpha   90.00
_cell.angle_beta   90.00
_cell.angle_gamma   90.00
#
_symmetry.space_group_name_H-M   'P 1'
#
loop_
_entity.id
_entity.type
_entity.pdbx_description
1 polymer ?
#
loop_
_entity_poly.entity_id
_entity_poly.type
_entity_poly.pdbx_seq_one_letter_code
_entity_poly.pdbx_strand_id
1 'polypeptide(L)'
;MGTSFIASLRKQLPSIYGEHLPDDIRYRDADGHDVVVALDAATVDELAFAIQTANAEALALGRCRTALEELHTEVRKRAARGADRIADVAWEG
;
A
#
# COMPACT_ATOMS: atom_id res chain seq x y z
N MET A 1 -6.85 -12.87 25.24
CA MET A 1 -6.80 -11.55 25.86
C MET A 1 -6.35 -10.43 24.91
N GLY A 2 -5.87 -10.70 23.67
CA GLY A 2 -5.40 -9.65 22.74
C GLY A 2 -6.50 -8.82 22.04
N THR A 3 -7.68 -9.38 21.76
CA THR A 3 -8.75 -8.67 21.01
C THR A 3 -9.32 -7.46 21.74
N SER A 4 -9.36 -7.48 23.08
CA SER A 4 -9.82 -6.32 23.86
C SER A 4 -8.81 -5.18 23.90
N PHE A 5 -7.51 -5.49 23.78
CA PHE A 5 -6.44 -4.49 23.80
C PHE A 5 -6.37 -3.74 22.47
N ILE A 6 -6.33 -4.44 21.33
CA ILE A 6 -6.33 -3.80 20.01
C ILE A 6 -7.60 -2.96 19.82
N ALA A 7 -8.77 -3.46 20.23
CA ALA A 7 -10.00 -2.67 20.18
C ALA A 7 -9.94 -1.39 21.03
N SER A 8 -9.19 -1.41 22.13
CA SER A 8 -8.96 -0.23 22.96
C SER A 8 -8.00 0.75 22.28
N LEU A 9 -6.91 0.27 21.68
CA LEU A 9 -5.98 1.09 20.90
C LEU A 9 -6.69 1.81 19.75
N ARG A 10 -7.53 1.10 18.98
CA ARG A 10 -8.33 1.68 17.89
C ARG A 10 -9.19 2.86 18.35
N LYS A 11 -9.73 2.81 19.57
CA LYS A 11 -10.56 3.87 20.17
C LYS A 11 -9.75 5.00 20.81
N GLN A 12 -8.55 4.70 21.31
CA GLN A 12 -7.70 5.67 21.99
C GLN A 12 -6.91 6.54 21.02
N LEU A 13 -6.71 6.09 19.79
CA LEU A 13 -6.10 6.91 18.75
C LEU A 13 -6.99 8.14 18.47
N PRO A 14 -6.45 9.37 18.56
CA PRO A 14 -7.24 10.60 18.38
C PRO A 14 -7.67 10.84 16.92
N SER A 15 -7.34 9.93 16.01
CA SER A 15 -7.56 10.04 14.58
C SER A 15 -8.71 9.14 14.13
N ILE A 16 -9.48 9.60 13.13
CA ILE A 16 -10.50 8.80 12.45
C ILE A 16 -9.94 7.48 11.89
N TYR A 17 -8.63 7.43 11.61
CA TYR A 17 -7.98 6.23 11.08
C TYR A 17 -7.67 5.18 12.14
N GLY A 18 -7.98 5.43 13.43
CA GLY A 18 -7.77 4.48 14.50
C GLY A 18 -8.44 3.13 14.24
N GLU A 19 -9.59 3.11 13.58
CA GLU A 19 -10.30 1.89 13.18
C GLU A 19 -9.54 1.01 12.18
N HIS A 20 -8.63 1.60 11.39
CA HIS A 20 -7.82 0.88 10.41
C HIS A 20 -6.53 0.29 11.00
N LEU A 21 -6.27 0.49 12.29
CA LEU A 21 -5.13 -0.14 12.94
C LEU A 21 -5.25 -1.66 12.79
N PRO A 22 -4.24 -2.36 12.22
CA PRO A 22 -4.34 -3.78 11.97
C PRO A 22 -4.14 -4.60 13.25
N ASP A 23 -4.54 -5.87 13.23
CA ASP A 23 -4.24 -6.80 14.33
C ASP A 23 -2.78 -7.30 14.26
N ASP A 24 -2.18 -7.32 13.06
CA ASP A 24 -0.78 -7.67 12.80
C ASP A 24 -0.09 -6.56 11.99
N ILE A 25 1.17 -6.28 12.33
CA ILE A 25 2.04 -5.43 11.50
C ILE A 25 2.94 -6.29 10.62
N ARG A 26 3.27 -5.75 9.45
CA ARG A 26 4.13 -6.41 8.47
C ARG A 26 5.27 -5.48 8.10
N TYR A 27 6.49 -6.01 8.05
CA TYR A 27 7.65 -5.27 7.61
C TYR A 27 8.68 -6.19 6.97
N ARG A 28 9.66 -5.62 6.28
CA ARG A 28 10.81 -6.35 5.78
C ARG A 28 12.02 -6.14 6.69
N ASP A 29 12.64 -7.22 7.15
CA ASP A 29 13.84 -7.13 7.98
C ASP A 29 15.08 -6.72 7.16
N ALA A 30 16.23 -6.56 7.84
CA ALA A 30 17.47 -6.16 7.20
C ALA A 30 18.00 -7.17 6.17
N ASP A 31 17.63 -8.45 6.31
CA ASP A 31 18.00 -9.53 5.40
C ASP A 31 17.01 -9.68 4.23
N GLY A 32 15.94 -8.88 4.22
CA GLY A 32 14.94 -8.86 3.16
C GLY A 32 13.79 -9.85 3.37
N HIS A 33 13.68 -10.47 4.55
CA HIS A 33 12.58 -11.37 4.86
C HIS A 33 11.32 -10.61 5.25
N ASP A 34 10.17 -11.15 4.84
CA ASP A 34 8.87 -10.63 5.27
C ASP A 34 8.57 -11.12 6.69
N VAL A 35 8.45 -10.18 7.61
CA VAL A 35 8.15 -10.41 9.02
C VAL A 35 6.72 -9.98 9.31
N VAL A 36 6.01 -10.81 10.07
CA VAL A 36 4.65 -10.54 10.55
C VAL A 36 4.63 -10.69 12.06
N VAL A 37 4.19 -9.65 12.76
CA VAL A 37 4.14 -9.62 14.23
C VAL A 37 2.77 -9.15 14.68
N ALA A 38 2.19 -9.82 15.66
CA ALA A 38 0.95 -9.37 16.28
C ALA A 38 1.17 -7.99 16.92
N LEU A 39 0.27 -7.05 16.69
CA LEU A 39 0.46 -5.66 17.13
C LEU A 39 0.54 -5.54 18.67
N ASP A 40 -0.08 -6.45 19.40
CA ASP A 40 -0.02 -6.48 20.87
C ASP A 40 1.31 -7.05 21.42
N ALA A 41 2.11 -7.67 20.57
CA ALA A 41 3.45 -8.18 20.87
C ALA A 41 4.58 -7.37 20.21
N ALA A 42 4.24 -6.49 19.26
CA ALA A 42 5.19 -5.71 18.50
C ALA A 42 5.91 -4.66 19.37
N THR A 43 7.20 -4.50 19.13
CA THR A 43 7.99 -3.40 19.68
C THR A 43 7.77 -2.10 18.90
N VAL A 44 8.18 -0.97 19.48
CA VAL A 44 8.11 0.35 18.81
C VAL A 44 9.00 0.39 17.57
N ASP A 45 10.15 -0.30 17.59
CA ASP A 45 11.05 -0.37 16.43
C ASP A 45 10.42 -1.17 15.29
N GLU A 46 9.76 -2.29 15.59
CA GLU A 46 9.02 -3.07 14.60
C GLU A 46 7.84 -2.30 14.02
N LEU A 47 7.16 -1.49 14.83
CA LEU A 47 6.15 -0.56 14.34
C LEU A 47 6.77 0.48 13.37
N ALA A 48 7.95 1.01 13.68
CA ALA A 48 8.65 1.93 12.80
C ALA A 48 9.08 1.27 11.48
N PHE A 49 9.51 0.01 11.50
CA PHE A 49 9.80 -0.76 10.29
C PHE A 49 8.54 -1.04 9.45
N ALA A 50 7.41 -1.34 10.10
CA ALA A 50 6.13 -1.52 9.42
C ALA A 50 5.67 -0.23 8.74
N ILE A 51 5.82 0.92 9.39
CA ILE A 51 5.53 2.23 8.79
C ILE A 51 6.43 2.50 7.57
N GLN A 52 7.73 2.24 7.68
CA GLN A 52 8.66 2.40 6.55
C GLN A 52 8.29 1.50 5.36
N THR A 53 7.94 0.25 5.64
CA THR A 53 7.50 -0.73 4.62
C THR A 53 6.21 -0.27 3.94
N ALA A 54 5.19 0.10 4.73
CA ALA A 54 3.91 0.59 4.20
C ALA A 54 4.08 1.85 3.34
N ASN A 55 4.97 2.77 3.74
CA ASN A 55 5.29 3.96 2.94
C ASN A 55 5.96 3.61 1.61
N ALA A 56 6.90 2.66 1.61
CA ALA A 56 7.56 2.19 0.39
C ALA A 56 6.56 1.54 -0.58
N GLU A 57 5.65 0.72 -0.06
CA GLU A 57 4.57 0.10 -0.83
C GLU A 57 3.59 1.14 -1.38
N ALA A 58 3.13 2.09 -0.56
CA ALA A 58 2.24 3.16 -0.98
C ALA A 58 2.87 4.01 -2.09
N LEU A 59 4.18 4.30 -1.99
CA LEU A 59 4.92 5.03 -3.01
C LEU A 59 5.04 4.22 -4.31
N ALA A 60 5.31 2.91 -4.22
CA ALA A 60 5.37 2.03 -5.38
C ALA A 60 4.01 1.93 -6.09
N LEU A 61 2.92 1.77 -5.33
CA LEU A 61 1.55 1.81 -5.85
C LEU A 61 1.23 3.15 -6.50
N GLY A 62 1.66 4.26 -5.89
CA GLY A 62 1.52 5.61 -6.46
C GLY A 62 2.19 5.75 -7.81
N ARG A 63 3.46 5.31 -7.94
CA ARG A 63 4.19 5.31 -9.22
C ARG A 63 3.49 4.45 -10.28
N CYS A 64 3.03 3.26 -9.90
CA CYS A 64 2.29 2.37 -10.79
C CYS A 64 1.00 3.04 -11.29
N ARG A 65 0.21 3.64 -10.38
CA ARG A 65 -1.01 4.38 -10.74
C ARG A 65 -0.70 5.51 -11.72
N THR A 66 0.31 6.34 -11.45
CA THR A 66 0.70 7.43 -12.35
C THR A 66 1.11 6.90 -13.73
N ALA A 67 1.90 5.84 -13.82
CA ALA A 67 2.26 5.23 -15.10
C ALA A 67 1.04 4.72 -15.87
N LEU A 68 0.03 4.18 -15.18
CA LEU A 68 -1.24 3.74 -15.80
C LEU A 68 -2.08 4.93 -16.29
N GLU A 69 -2.13 6.03 -15.54
CA GLU A 69 -2.81 7.27 -15.94
C GLU A 69 -2.16 7.92 -17.17
N GLU A 70 -0.83 7.94 -17.20
CA GLU A 70 -0.04 8.39 -18.36
C GLU A 70 -0.27 7.50 -19.58
N LEU A 71 -0.19 6.17 -19.41
CA LEU A 71 -0.48 5.20 -20.46
C LEU A 71 -1.90 5.42 -21.03
N HIS A 72 -2.91 5.55 -20.16
CA HIS A 72 -4.28 5.81 -20.57
C HIS A 72 -4.39 7.12 -21.38
N THR A 73 -3.72 8.17 -20.94
CA THR A 73 -3.69 9.46 -21.64
C THR A 73 -3.07 9.33 -23.03
N GLU A 74 -1.95 8.62 -23.15
CA GLU A 74 -1.24 8.43 -24.41
C GLU A 74 -2.01 7.58 -25.42
N VAL A 75 -2.68 6.51 -24.99
CA VAL A 75 -3.51 5.71 -25.92
C VAL A 75 -4.75 6.47 -26.36
N ARG A 76 -5.32 7.34 -25.51
CA ARG A 76 -6.44 8.22 -25.89
C ARG A 76 -6.06 9.24 -26.95
N LYS A 77 -4.86 9.84 -26.85
CA LYS A 77 -4.33 10.73 -27.90
C LYS A 77 -4.23 10.03 -29.26
N ARG A 78 -4.01 8.71 -29.25
CA ARG A 78 -3.95 7.85 -30.44
C ARG A 78 -5.31 7.29 -30.86
N ALA A 79 -6.38 7.96 -30.46
CA ALA A 79 -7.77 7.63 -30.80
C ALA A 79 -8.29 6.27 -30.29
N ALA A 80 -7.57 5.58 -29.39
CA ALA A 80 -8.06 4.36 -28.76
C ALA A 80 -9.32 4.62 -27.93
N ARG A 81 -10.25 3.67 -27.95
CA ARG A 81 -11.58 3.71 -27.33
C ARG A 81 -11.75 2.51 -26.40
N GLY A 82 -12.83 2.53 -25.61
CA GLY A 82 -12.96 1.68 -24.42
C GLY A 82 -12.76 0.17 -24.61
N ALA A 83 -13.05 -0.39 -25.79
CA ALA A 83 -12.87 -1.82 -26.07
C ALA A 83 -11.59 -2.14 -26.86
N ASP A 84 -10.85 -1.13 -27.30
CA ASP A 84 -9.63 -1.31 -28.07
C ASP A 84 -8.55 -1.90 -27.17
N ARG A 85 -7.79 -2.87 -27.69
CA ARG A 85 -6.70 -3.48 -26.93
C ARG A 85 -5.50 -2.57 -26.99
N ILE A 86 -4.81 -2.40 -25.85
CA ILE A 86 -3.56 -1.62 -25.78
C ILE A 86 -2.51 -2.13 -26.78
N ALA A 87 -2.48 -3.45 -27.03
CA ALA A 87 -1.58 -4.08 -27.98
C ALA A 87 -1.84 -3.69 -29.45
N ASP A 88 -3.05 -3.21 -29.77
CA ASP A 88 -3.45 -2.84 -31.13
C ASP A 88 -3.28 -1.33 -31.39
N VAL A 89 -2.87 -0.55 -30.36
CA VAL A 89 -2.61 0.89 -30.50
C VAL A 89 -1.31 1.11 -31.27
N ALA A 90 -1.36 1.92 -32.31
CA ALA A 90 -0.17 2.31 -33.06
C ALA A 90 0.70 3.27 -32.24
N TRP A 91 1.84 2.79 -31.78
CA TRP A 91 2.86 3.61 -31.11
C TRP A 91 3.84 4.15 -32.17
N GLU A 92 3.89 5.48 -32.34
CA GLU A 92 5.00 6.10 -33.07
C GLU A 92 6.29 5.90 -32.25
N GLY A 93 7.33 5.36 -32.89
CA GLY A 93 8.64 5.09 -32.27
C GLY A 93 9.57 6.30 -32.25
#